data_AF-A0A5C6CTY6-F1
#
_entry.id   AF-A0A5C6CTY6-F1
#
_cell.length_a   1.000
_cell.length_b   1.000
_cell.length_c   1.000
_cell.angle_alpha   90.00
_cell.angle_beta   90.00
_cell.angle_gamma   90.00
#
_symmetry.space_group_name_H-M   'P 1'
#
loop_
_entity.id
_entity.type
_entity.pdbx_description
1 polymer ?
#
loop_
_entity_poly.entity_id
_entity_poly.type
_entity_poly.pdbx_seq_one_letter_code
_entity_poly.pdbx_strand_id
1 'polypeptide(L)'
;MLGMRRFRSPGLPSIGRCCINTPSKEILGTTRCCAEVECLRGKTPELVRKEIWTHVLAYNLIRTIMAQAATQNSLLPRTISFKGTLQTLEAFQPVIALIGNHNSATRISLYQQLLAAIVQHRVKDRPNRFEPRRHKRRHKHYVPLSVPRAEAKLQMLKGLSKN
;
A
#
# COMPACT_ATOMS: atom_id res chain seq x y z
N MET A 1 -9.69 57.69 -5.77
CA MET A 1 -11.15 57.51 -5.76
C MET A 1 -11.50 56.21 -6.47
N LEU A 2 -12.16 55.31 -5.74
CA LEU A 2 -12.96 54.14 -6.14
C LEU A 2 -12.90 53.65 -7.61
N GLY A 3 -12.28 52.48 -7.80
CA GLY A 3 -12.50 51.62 -8.97
C GLY A 3 -13.37 50.42 -8.58
N MET A 4 -14.61 50.42 -9.04
CA MET A 4 -15.67 49.45 -8.77
C MET A 4 -15.31 47.99 -9.08
N ARG A 5 -15.81 47.11 -8.21
CA ARG A 5 -15.87 45.65 -8.37
C ARG A 5 -16.59 45.28 -9.67
N ARG A 6 -15.99 44.40 -10.47
CA ARG A 6 -16.75 43.46 -11.32
C ARG A 6 -16.78 42.09 -10.65
N PHE A 7 -17.90 41.82 -10.00
CA PHE A 7 -18.30 40.48 -9.57
C PHE A 7 -18.45 39.61 -10.83
N ARG A 8 -17.64 38.57 -11.00
CA ARG A 8 -17.94 37.43 -11.88
C ARG A 8 -18.30 36.24 -10.98
N SER A 9 -19.52 35.78 -11.13
CA SER A 9 -20.06 34.56 -10.49
C SER A 9 -19.29 33.30 -10.95
N PRO A 10 -19.38 32.19 -10.20
CA PRO A 10 -18.35 31.17 -10.13
C PRO A 10 -18.43 30.19 -11.31
N GLY A 11 -17.33 30.10 -12.06
CA GLY A 11 -17.07 28.96 -12.94
C GLY A 11 -16.58 27.78 -12.09
N LEU A 12 -17.30 26.67 -12.15
CA LEU A 12 -16.90 25.37 -11.59
C LEU A 12 -15.43 25.06 -11.95
N PRO A 13 -14.54 24.76 -10.98
CA PRO A 13 -13.23 24.26 -11.32
C PRO A 13 -13.38 22.82 -11.84
N SER A 14 -12.97 22.65 -13.09
CA SER A 14 -12.72 21.37 -13.75
C SER A 14 -12.03 20.38 -12.82
N ILE A 15 -12.53 19.15 -12.86
CA ILE A 15 -12.14 17.96 -12.09
C ILE A 15 -10.61 17.76 -12.10
N GLY A 16 -9.93 18.37 -11.12
CA GLY A 16 -8.51 18.15 -10.85
C GLY A 16 -8.36 17.09 -9.78
N ARG A 17 -7.90 15.90 -10.15
CA ARG A 17 -7.39 14.89 -9.20
C ARG A 17 -6.35 15.55 -8.31
N CYS A 18 -6.56 15.55 -7.00
CA CYS A 18 -5.67 16.19 -6.05
C CYS A 18 -4.46 15.28 -5.77
N CYS A 19 -3.49 15.30 -6.68
CA CYS A 19 -2.20 14.64 -6.49
C CYS A 19 -1.39 15.44 -5.47
N ILE A 20 -1.24 14.92 -4.26
CA ILE A 20 -0.41 15.50 -3.18
C ILE A 20 1.02 15.83 -3.66
N ASN A 21 1.30 17.14 -3.80
CA ASN A 21 2.62 17.70 -4.04
C ASN A 21 3.11 18.43 -2.79
N THR A 22 3.39 17.68 -1.71
CA THR A 22 3.85 18.20 -0.41
C THR A 22 4.82 17.23 0.29
N PRO A 23 5.62 17.66 1.29
CA PRO A 23 6.68 16.86 1.94
C PRO A 23 6.22 15.61 2.71
N SER A 24 4.91 15.34 2.79
CA SER A 24 4.34 14.09 3.32
C SER A 24 4.67 12.84 2.49
N LYS A 25 5.35 12.99 1.33
CA LYS A 25 5.82 11.88 0.49
C LYS A 25 6.77 10.93 1.20
N GLU A 26 7.54 11.38 2.19
CA GLU A 26 8.51 10.52 2.90
C GLU A 26 7.82 9.54 3.87
N ILE A 27 6.83 10.00 4.63
CA ILE A 27 6.07 9.15 5.57
C ILE A 27 5.18 8.17 4.80
N LEU A 28 4.60 8.60 3.68
CA LEU A 28 3.67 7.81 2.88
C LEU A 28 4.35 6.85 1.89
N GLY A 29 5.68 6.90 1.73
CA GLY A 29 6.40 6.06 0.76
C GLY A 29 6.21 4.56 1.01
N THR A 30 6.23 4.14 2.27
CA THR A 30 6.02 2.74 2.66
C THR A 30 4.55 2.32 2.57
N THR A 31 3.63 3.23 2.92
CA THR A 31 2.20 2.99 2.91
C THR A 31 1.63 2.95 1.49
N ARG A 32 2.17 3.75 0.56
CA ARG A 32 1.70 3.88 -0.83
C ARG A 32 1.70 2.58 -1.62
N CYS A 33 2.67 1.70 -1.41
CA CYS A 33 2.75 0.44 -2.15
C CYS A 33 1.80 -0.64 -1.61
N CYS A 34 1.30 -0.50 -0.38
CA CYS A 34 0.53 -1.53 0.31
C CYS A 34 -0.91 -1.11 0.64
N ALA A 35 -1.15 0.18 0.84
CA ALA A 35 -2.45 0.79 1.03
C ALA A 35 -2.69 1.78 -0.11
N GLU A 36 -3.88 1.78 -0.70
CA GLU A 36 -4.28 2.66 -1.81
C GLU A 36 -4.43 4.13 -1.35
N VAL A 37 -3.34 4.76 -0.89
CA VAL A 37 -3.27 6.19 -0.55
C VAL A 37 -3.10 7.10 -1.78
N GLU A 38 -3.24 6.55 -2.98
CA GLU A 38 -3.00 7.27 -4.24
C GLU A 38 -4.19 8.17 -4.65
N CYS A 39 -5.39 7.90 -4.12
CA CYS A 39 -6.63 8.62 -4.45
C CYS A 39 -7.35 9.14 -3.20
N LEU A 40 -6.85 10.22 -2.61
CA LEU A 40 -7.52 10.93 -1.53
C LEU A 40 -8.77 11.64 -2.08
N ARG A 41 -9.94 11.41 -1.45
CA ARG A 41 -11.24 11.96 -1.89
C ARG A 41 -11.57 13.29 -1.20
N GLY A 42 -10.89 13.61 -0.11
CA GLY A 42 -11.07 14.87 0.62
C GLY A 42 -10.87 16.10 -0.28
N LYS A 43 -11.85 17.02 -0.27
CA LYS A 43 -11.80 18.26 -1.06
C LYS A 43 -11.26 19.45 -0.27
N THR A 44 -11.20 19.34 1.06
CA THR A 44 -10.66 20.37 1.95
C THR A 44 -9.39 19.87 2.62
N PRO A 45 -8.43 20.76 2.95
CA PRO A 45 -7.17 20.36 3.57
C PRO A 45 -7.38 19.65 4.92
N GLU A 46 -8.42 20.00 5.67
CA GLU A 46 -8.77 19.35 6.94
C GLU A 46 -9.22 17.90 6.72
N LEU A 47 -10.05 17.63 5.73
CA LEU A 47 -10.53 16.28 5.41
C LEU A 47 -9.40 15.40 4.86
N VAL A 48 -8.54 15.97 4.03
CA VAL A 48 -7.36 15.27 3.50
C VAL A 48 -6.43 14.82 4.63
N ARG A 49 -6.18 15.66 5.64
CA ARG A 49 -5.38 15.27 6.82
C ARG A 49 -6.01 14.08 7.54
N LYS A 50 -7.33 14.10 7.78
CA LYS A 50 -8.05 12.99 8.43
C LYS A 50 -7.93 11.70 7.64
N GLU A 51 -8.11 11.75 6.32
CA GLU A 51 -8.00 10.59 5.43
C GLU A 51 -6.60 9.97 5.47
N ILE A 52 -5.55 10.80 5.43
CA ILE A 52 -4.16 10.35 5.59
C ILE A 52 -3.97 9.63 6.94
N TRP A 53 -4.45 10.22 8.04
CA TRP A 53 -4.35 9.60 9.36
C TRP A 53 -5.11 8.28 9.46
N THR A 54 -6.29 8.19 8.84
CA THR A 54 -7.06 6.92 8.77
C THR A 54 -6.27 5.84 8.05
N HIS A 55 -5.61 6.15 6.94
CA HIS A 55 -4.77 5.18 6.22
C HIS A 55 -3.56 4.73 7.05
N VAL A 56 -2.89 5.65 7.74
CA VAL A 56 -1.76 5.32 8.63
C VAL A 56 -2.23 4.43 9.78
N LEU A 57 -3.37 4.75 10.39
CA LEU A 57 -3.96 3.96 11.46
C LEU A 57 -4.30 2.54 10.97
N ALA A 58 -4.96 2.42 9.83
CA ALA A 58 -5.30 1.12 9.24
C ALA A 58 -4.06 0.28 8.94
N TYR A 59 -3.02 0.90 8.34
CA TYR A 59 -1.75 0.23 8.08
C TYR A 59 -1.10 -0.29 9.37
N ASN A 60 -1.03 0.54 10.41
CA ASN A 60 -0.45 0.14 11.70
C ASN A 60 -1.24 -0.99 12.35
N LEU A 61 -2.58 -0.93 12.30
CA LEU A 61 -3.44 -1.98 12.85
C LEU A 61 -3.18 -3.33 12.16
N ILE A 62 -3.15 -3.36 10.83
CA ILE A 62 -2.86 -4.58 10.07
C ILE A 62 -1.45 -5.09 10.42
N ARG A 63 -0.45 -4.20 10.53
CA ARG A 63 0.91 -4.58 10.92
C ARG A 63 0.98 -5.16 12.32
N THR A 64 0.20 -4.65 13.27
CA THR A 64 0.10 -5.22 14.62
C THR A 64 -0.52 -6.61 14.60
N ILE A 65 -1.60 -6.82 13.84
CA ILE A 65 -2.21 -8.14 13.67
C ILE A 65 -1.21 -9.13 13.05
N MET A 66 -0.47 -8.71 12.02
CA MET A 66 0.59 -9.53 11.42
C MET A 66 1.68 -9.86 12.45
N ALA A 67 2.11 -8.89 13.26
CA ALA A 67 3.12 -9.12 14.30
C ALA A 67 2.62 -10.11 15.35
N GLN A 68 1.37 -10.00 15.81
CA GLN A 68 0.76 -10.94 16.75
C GLN A 68 0.69 -12.36 16.17
N ALA A 69 0.23 -12.49 14.93
CA ALA A 69 0.19 -13.79 14.23
C ALA A 69 1.59 -14.40 14.11
N ALA A 70 2.60 -13.58 13.81
CA ALA A 70 3.99 -13.99 13.69
C ALA A 70 4.57 -14.44 15.05
N THR A 71 4.37 -13.66 16.12
CA THR A 71 4.84 -13.97 17.47
C THR A 71 4.26 -15.28 17.99
N GLN A 72 2.97 -15.54 17.76
CA GLN A 72 2.33 -16.79 18.16
C GLN A 72 2.87 -18.03 17.44
N ASN A 73 3.46 -17.87 16.26
CA ASN A 73 3.97 -18.95 15.42
C ASN A 73 5.50 -18.94 15.29
N SER A 74 6.20 -18.16 16.12
CA SER A 74 7.66 -18.00 16.09
C SER A 74 8.21 -17.61 14.71
N LEU A 75 7.51 -16.75 13.98
CA LEU A 75 7.90 -16.25 12.65
C LEU A 75 8.34 -14.78 12.71
N LEU A 76 9.09 -14.37 11.69
CA LEU A 76 9.39 -12.96 11.47
C LEU A 76 8.17 -12.25 10.83
N PRO A 77 7.70 -11.09 11.34
CA PRO A 77 6.54 -10.39 10.76
C PRO A 77 6.68 -10.02 9.28
N ARG A 78 7.92 -9.91 8.77
CA ARG A 78 8.21 -9.60 7.36
C ARG A 78 7.96 -10.77 6.41
N THR A 79 7.88 -12.00 6.90
CA THR A 79 7.59 -13.18 6.07
C THR A 79 6.10 -13.33 5.78
N ILE A 80 5.24 -12.60 6.48
CA ILE A 80 3.79 -12.61 6.25
C ILE A 80 3.45 -11.57 5.18
N SER A 81 2.60 -11.95 4.23
CA SER A 81 2.15 -11.10 3.14
C SER A 81 1.10 -10.11 3.63
N PHE A 82 1.41 -8.81 3.56
CA PHE A 82 0.45 -7.75 3.89
C PHE A 82 -0.84 -7.86 3.06
N LYS A 83 -0.72 -8.11 1.75
CA LYS A 83 -1.88 -8.28 0.86
C LYS A 83 -2.68 -9.54 1.20
N GLY A 84 -1.99 -10.62 1.56
CA GLY A 84 -2.64 -11.84 2.03
C GLY A 84 -3.46 -11.59 3.30
N THR A 85 -2.87 -10.89 4.27
CA THR A 85 -3.56 -10.48 5.51
C THR A 85 -4.82 -9.66 5.23
N LEU A 86 -4.76 -8.69 4.32
CA LEU A 86 -5.95 -7.91 3.92
C LEU A 86 -7.06 -8.81 3.37
N GLN A 87 -6.73 -9.72 2.46
CA GLN A 87 -7.70 -10.66 1.88
C GLN A 87 -8.30 -11.58 2.95
N THR A 88 -7.50 -12.04 3.92
CA THR A 88 -8.01 -12.82 5.05
C THR A 88 -8.99 -11.99 5.89
N LEU A 89 -8.66 -10.75 6.21
CA LEU A 89 -9.53 -9.86 6.98
C LEU A 89 -10.86 -9.59 6.27
N GLU A 90 -10.81 -9.35 4.96
CA GLU A 90 -12.01 -9.20 4.12
C GLU A 90 -12.87 -10.46 4.12
N ALA A 91 -12.25 -11.64 3.97
CA ALA A 91 -12.96 -12.91 3.99
C ALA A 91 -13.61 -13.23 5.34
N PHE A 92 -13.01 -12.75 6.45
CA PHE A 92 -13.56 -12.94 7.80
C PHE A 92 -14.65 -11.92 8.17
N GLN A 93 -14.84 -10.85 7.39
CA GLN A 93 -15.84 -9.81 7.65
C GLN A 93 -17.26 -10.34 7.93
N PRO A 94 -17.86 -11.25 7.13
CA PRO A 94 -19.19 -11.80 7.42
C PRO A 94 -19.23 -12.59 8.73
N VAL A 95 -18.16 -13.32 9.05
CA VAL A 95 -18.08 -14.12 10.28
C VAL A 95 -17.95 -13.22 11.51
N ILE A 96 -17.14 -12.16 11.41
CA ILE A 96 -17.01 -11.13 12.45
C ILE A 96 -18.35 -10.44 12.69
N ALA A 97 -19.10 -10.10 11.63
CA ALA A 97 -20.41 -9.46 11.74
C ALA A 97 -21.43 -10.35 12.45
N LEU A 98 -21.41 -11.66 12.18
CA LEU A 98 -22.30 -12.63 12.84
C LEU A 98 -21.92 -12.86 14.31
N ILE A 99 -20.63 -13.04 14.59
CA ILE A 99 -20.11 -13.47 15.91
C ILE A 99 -19.82 -12.29 16.84
N GLY A 100 -19.79 -11.05 16.34
CA GLY A 100 -19.35 -9.86 17.09
C GLY A 100 -20.09 -9.60 18.41
N ASN A 101 -21.36 -10.01 18.50
CA ASN A 101 -22.21 -9.84 19.70
C ASN A 101 -22.25 -11.07 20.62
N HIS A 102 -21.53 -12.15 20.28
CA HIS A 102 -21.48 -13.35 21.10
C HIS A 102 -20.55 -13.19 22.31
N ASN A 103 -20.53 -14.21 23.16
CA ASN A 103 -19.72 -14.25 24.38
C ASN A 103 -18.21 -14.01 24.10
N SER A 104 -17.48 -13.64 25.16
CA SER A 104 -16.06 -13.32 25.01
C SER A 104 -15.20 -14.50 24.56
N ALA A 105 -15.55 -15.73 24.96
CA ALA A 105 -14.80 -16.93 24.60
C ALA A 105 -14.88 -17.22 23.08
N THR A 106 -16.05 -17.07 22.46
CA THR A 106 -16.25 -17.26 21.02
C THR A 106 -15.45 -16.23 20.23
N ARG A 107 -15.44 -14.95 20.67
CA ARG A 107 -14.64 -13.89 20.02
C ARG A 107 -13.15 -14.17 20.09
N ILE A 108 -12.65 -14.65 21.24
CA ILE A 108 -11.25 -15.05 21.39
C ILE A 108 -10.92 -16.21 20.45
N SER A 109 -11.76 -17.24 20.39
CA SER A 109 -11.55 -18.38 19.48
C SER A 109 -11.51 -17.95 18.01
N LEU A 110 -12.46 -17.11 17.58
CA LEU A 110 -12.47 -16.53 16.24
C LEU A 110 -11.16 -15.79 15.94
N TYR A 111 -10.70 -14.98 16.88
CA TYR A 111 -9.48 -14.21 16.71
C TYR A 111 -8.24 -15.11 16.59
N GLN A 112 -8.16 -16.20 17.36
CA GLN A 112 -7.09 -17.18 17.20
C GLN A 112 -7.13 -17.86 15.81
N GLN A 113 -8.32 -18.21 15.32
CA GLN A 113 -8.49 -18.78 13.97
C GLN A 113 -8.06 -17.79 12.88
N LEU A 114 -8.38 -16.51 13.04
CA LEU A 114 -7.93 -15.44 12.15
C LEU A 114 -6.40 -15.36 12.11
N LEU A 115 -5.73 -15.34 13.27
CA LEU A 115 -4.28 -15.29 13.34
C LEU A 115 -3.63 -16.53 12.69
N ALA A 116 -4.20 -17.72 12.91
CA ALA A 116 -3.74 -18.95 12.28
C ALA A 116 -3.88 -18.92 10.74
N ALA A 117 -4.97 -18.36 10.22
CA ALA A 117 -5.18 -18.19 8.78
C ALA A 117 -4.18 -17.21 8.16
N ILE A 118 -3.90 -16.09 8.84
CA ILE A 118 -2.94 -15.07 8.38
C ILE A 118 -1.54 -15.66 8.17
N VAL A 119 -1.10 -16.54 9.06
CA VAL A 119 0.23 -17.19 9.00
C VAL A 119 0.42 -18.05 7.74
N GLN A 120 -0.67 -18.52 7.12
CA GLN A 120 -0.59 -19.30 5.88
C GLN A 120 -0.13 -18.46 4.68
N HIS A 121 -0.35 -17.14 4.71
CA HIS A 121 0.02 -16.23 3.64
C HIS A 121 1.50 -15.81 3.69
N ARG A 122 2.42 -16.78 3.57
CA ARG A 122 3.86 -16.50 3.61
C ARG A 122 4.39 -15.97 2.26
N VAL A 123 5.21 -14.93 2.33
CA VAL A 123 6.03 -14.42 1.23
C VAL A 123 7.31 -15.25 1.16
N LYS A 124 7.44 -16.10 0.14
CA LYS A 124 8.68 -16.83 -0.16
C LYS A 124 9.63 -15.95 -0.97
N ASP A 125 10.93 -16.13 -0.78
CA ASP A 125 11.93 -15.58 -1.67
C ASP A 125 11.77 -16.15 -3.09
N ARG A 126 11.84 -15.27 -4.09
CA ARG A 126 11.74 -15.63 -5.51
C ARG A 126 13.03 -15.25 -6.22
N PRO A 127 14.16 -15.94 -5.95
CA PRO A 127 15.48 -15.55 -6.43
C PRO A 127 15.56 -15.51 -7.97
N ASN A 128 14.77 -16.33 -8.66
CA ASN A 128 14.72 -16.39 -10.13
C ASN A 128 14.00 -15.19 -10.79
N ARG A 129 13.48 -14.23 -10.00
CA ARG A 129 12.78 -13.04 -10.50
C ARG A 129 13.60 -11.79 -10.22
N PHE A 130 14.58 -11.53 -11.08
CA PHE A 130 15.26 -10.25 -11.16
C PHE A 130 15.00 -9.64 -12.55
N GLU A 131 14.71 -8.34 -12.59
CA GLU A 131 14.48 -7.59 -13.84
C GLU A 131 15.57 -6.51 -13.98
N PRO A 132 16.07 -6.27 -15.21
CA PRO A 132 16.98 -5.16 -15.46
C PRO A 132 16.33 -3.83 -15.07
N ARG A 133 17.02 -2.98 -14.30
CA ARG A 133 16.56 -1.61 -13.99
C ARG A 133 16.77 -0.68 -15.19
N ARG A 134 16.17 -1.03 -16.32
CA ARG A 134 16.24 -0.29 -17.59
C ARG A 134 14.85 -0.22 -18.22
N HIS A 135 14.54 0.90 -18.86
CA HIS A 135 13.22 1.15 -19.45
C HIS A 135 13.23 0.99 -20.97
N LYS A 136 12.26 0.27 -21.54
CA LYS A 136 12.15 0.12 -23.01
C LYS A 136 11.81 1.43 -23.72
N ARG A 137 11.05 2.30 -23.07
CA ARG A 137 10.74 3.66 -23.57
C ARG A 137 11.74 4.66 -22.98
N ARG A 138 12.19 5.60 -23.80
CA ARG A 138 13.19 6.60 -23.42
C ARG A 138 12.57 7.62 -22.45
N HIS A 139 12.77 7.40 -21.16
CA HIS A 139 12.52 8.40 -20.13
C HIS A 139 13.83 9.14 -19.81
N LYS A 140 13.77 10.45 -19.54
CA LYS A 140 14.96 11.29 -19.31
C LYS A 140 15.89 10.81 -18.17
N HIS A 141 15.36 10.08 -17.18
CA HIS A 141 16.08 9.73 -15.95
C HIS A 141 16.47 8.26 -15.82
N TYR A 142 16.16 7.41 -16.82
CA TYR A 142 16.46 5.98 -16.76
C TYR A 142 17.26 5.53 -17.98
N VAL A 143 18.22 4.64 -17.74
CA VAL A 143 18.98 4.00 -18.81
C VAL A 143 18.01 3.21 -19.71
N PRO A 144 18.03 3.42 -21.03
CA PRO A 144 17.16 2.69 -21.93
C PRO A 144 17.55 1.21 -22.01
N LEU A 145 16.54 0.35 -22.15
CA LEU A 145 16.73 -1.08 -22.42
C LEU A 145 16.91 -1.26 -23.93
N SER A 146 18.16 -1.26 -24.37
CA SER A 146 18.55 -1.41 -25.78
C SER A 146 18.58 -2.85 -26.29
N VAL A 147 18.74 -3.83 -25.38
CA VAL A 147 18.80 -5.26 -25.71
C VAL A 147 17.52 -5.99 -25.29
N PRO A 148 17.20 -7.14 -25.90
CA PRO A 148 16.14 -8.02 -25.42
C PRO A 148 16.28 -8.36 -23.93
N ARG A 149 15.16 -8.51 -23.22
CA ARG A 149 15.15 -8.74 -21.76
C ARG A 149 15.94 -9.98 -21.33
N ALA A 150 15.90 -11.04 -22.13
CA ALA A 150 16.62 -12.29 -21.84
C ALA A 150 18.14 -12.06 -21.83
N GLU A 151 18.67 -11.33 -22.82
CA GLU A 151 20.09 -10.98 -22.91
C GLU A 151 20.52 -10.04 -21.78
N ALA A 152 19.70 -9.04 -21.45
CA ALA A 152 19.98 -8.16 -20.31
C ALA A 152 20.08 -8.94 -19.00
N LYS A 153 19.20 -9.93 -18.78
CA LYS A 153 19.26 -10.81 -17.61
C LYS A 153 20.53 -11.66 -17.59
N LEU A 154 20.94 -12.21 -18.74
CA LEU A 154 22.22 -12.93 -18.87
C LEU A 154 23.43 -12.03 -18.58
N GLN A 155 23.42 -10.77 -19.06
CA GLN A 155 24.48 -9.81 -18.78
C GLN A 155 24.57 -9.48 -17.28
N MET A 156 23.43 -9.35 -16.60
CA MET A 156 23.37 -9.15 -15.14
C MET A 156 23.92 -10.38 -14.38
N LEU A 157 23.55 -11.60 -14.78
CA LEU A 157 24.07 -12.83 -14.18
C LEU A 157 25.59 -12.95 -14.37
N LYS A 158 26.11 -12.51 -15.52
CA LYS A 158 27.55 -12.49 -15.82
C LYS A 158 28.30 -11.32 -15.16
N GLY A 159 27.62 -10.42 -14.46
CA GLY A 159 28.22 -9.22 -13.85
C GLY A 159 28.70 -8.17 -14.86
N LEU A 160 28.29 -8.26 -16.13
CA LEU A 160 28.76 -7.40 -17.22
C LEU A 160 27.96 -6.09 -17.33
N SER A 161 26.88 -5.91 -16.57
CA SER A 161 26.09 -4.68 -16.62
C SER A 161 26.80 -3.56 -15.86
N LYS A 162 27.34 -2.58 -16.58
CA LYS A 162 27.71 -1.29 -15.98
C LYS A 162 26.43 -0.61 -15.47
N ASN A 163 26.42 -0.27 -14.18
CA ASN A 163 25.41 0.57 -13.55
C ASN A 163 25.50 2.00 -14.09
#